data_AF-A0A7D5V498-F1
#
_entry.id   AF-A0A7D5V498-F1
#
_cell.length_a   1.000
_cell.length_b   1.000
_cell.length_c   1.000
_cell.angle_alpha   90.00
_cell.angle_beta   90.00
_cell.angle_gamma   90.00
#
_symmetry.space_group_name_H-M   'P 1'
#
loop_
_entity.id
_entity.type
_entity.pdbx_description
1 polymer ?
#
loop_
_entity_poly.entity_id
_entity_poly.type
_entity_poly.pdbx_seq_one_letter_code
_entity_poly.pdbx_strand_id
1 'polypeptide(L)'
;MAFSSAVDSAATRVKAPMKKRGLDCDTLVYGLTEKDCDHMSSIGMAAQGLNAESQSEANIWIGDDGPNTITFTNVGDEPVTVIVWHFPIGDNEASFVQQRTPEVSYSLPEQGDQVTVSMENGVSGGWSALVDHETRLTPYGQIDNTWGEFTSGRHATVNISREVNMSGSPMSAYTEGGCITDMDTCVFLCKYGDTCWESGSYVLEECEAGSQPGANFGLNGRGDPEGGCQGWEDGGHVDVDLG
;
A
#
# COMPACT_ATOMS: atom_id res chain seq x y z
N MET A 1 -55.80 32.55 35.55
CA MET A 1 -55.30 31.58 34.55
C MET A 1 -53.78 31.72 34.54
N ALA A 2 -53.07 30.73 35.08
CA ALA A 2 -51.61 30.70 35.13
C ALA A 2 -51.13 29.76 34.03
N PHE A 3 -50.27 30.24 33.13
CA PHE A 3 -49.56 29.38 32.19
C PHE A 3 -48.13 29.19 32.69
N SER A 4 -47.86 27.96 33.14
CA SER A 4 -46.52 27.45 33.43
C SER A 4 -45.83 27.13 32.11
N SER A 5 -44.65 27.71 31.88
CA SER A 5 -43.76 27.36 30.78
C SER A 5 -42.59 26.59 31.38
N ALA A 6 -42.62 25.26 31.21
CA ALA A 6 -41.49 24.39 31.49
C ALA A 6 -40.50 24.51 30.33
N VAL A 7 -39.31 25.00 30.63
CA VAL A 7 -38.15 24.87 29.74
C VAL A 7 -37.54 23.50 29.95
N ASP A 8 -37.87 22.57 29.05
CA ASP A 8 -37.17 21.29 28.92
C ASP A 8 -35.75 21.58 28.39
N SER A 9 -34.75 21.43 29.26
CA SER A 9 -33.35 21.46 28.85
C SER A 9 -32.99 20.09 28.29
N ALA A 10 -33.00 19.98 26.96
CA ALA A 10 -32.50 18.81 26.26
C ALA A 10 -30.99 18.68 26.55
N ALA A 11 -30.65 17.77 27.47
CA ALA A 11 -29.29 17.37 27.73
C ALA A 11 -28.68 16.79 26.43
N THR A 12 -27.84 17.59 25.79
CA THR A 12 -27.02 17.15 24.66
C THR A 12 -26.07 16.09 25.17
N ARG A 13 -26.36 14.81 24.90
CA ARG A 13 -25.39 13.71 25.08
C ARG A 13 -24.21 14.02 24.18
N VAL A 14 -23.15 14.57 24.75
CA VAL A 14 -21.82 14.55 24.15
C VAL A 14 -21.48 13.08 23.95
N LYS A 15 -21.45 12.62 22.69
CA LYS A 15 -20.83 11.32 22.36
C LYS A 15 -19.40 11.41 22.83
N ALA A 16 -19.07 10.66 23.90
CA ALA A 16 -17.68 10.44 24.25
C ALA A 16 -16.96 9.93 22.99
N PRO A 17 -15.74 10.41 22.68
CA PRO A 17 -14.98 9.87 21.57
C PRO A 17 -14.85 8.36 21.80
N MET A 18 -15.32 7.57 20.84
CA MET A 18 -15.06 6.13 20.86
C MET A 18 -13.54 5.99 20.87
N LYS A 19 -13.01 5.45 21.97
CA LYS A 19 -11.60 5.08 22.05
C LYS A 19 -11.35 4.14 20.87
N LYS A 20 -10.44 4.51 19.96
CA LYS A 20 -9.99 3.65 18.87
C LYS A 20 -9.61 2.32 19.54
N ARG A 21 -10.33 1.24 19.22
CA ARG A 21 -9.95 -0.09 19.71
C ARG A 21 -8.65 -0.42 18.96
N GLY A 22 -7.58 -0.68 19.70
CA GLY A 22 -6.35 -1.20 19.11
C GLY A 22 -6.61 -2.55 18.46
N LEU A 23 -5.66 -2.99 17.65
CA LEU A 23 -5.69 -4.33 17.06
C LEU A 23 -5.68 -5.38 18.18
N ASP A 24 -6.35 -6.50 17.94
CA ASP A 24 -6.22 -7.68 18.79
C ASP A 24 -4.95 -8.43 18.38
N CYS A 25 -3.84 -8.18 19.08
CA CYS A 25 -2.56 -8.84 18.84
C CYS A 25 -2.39 -10.15 19.63
N ASP A 26 -3.41 -10.56 20.41
CA ASP A 26 -3.46 -11.89 21.03
C ASP A 26 -3.85 -12.97 20.00
N THR A 27 -4.46 -12.57 18.88
CA THR A 27 -4.79 -13.45 17.74
C THR A 27 -4.21 -12.88 16.45
N LEU A 28 -3.11 -13.48 15.99
CA LEU A 28 -2.38 -13.01 14.81
C LEU A 28 -2.88 -13.70 13.54
N VAL A 29 -2.92 -12.95 12.45
CA VAL A 29 -3.11 -13.50 11.11
C VAL A 29 -1.85 -14.23 10.63
N TYR A 30 -2.01 -15.11 9.65
CA TYR A 30 -0.92 -15.95 9.15
C TYR A 30 0.30 -15.10 8.73
N GLY A 31 1.47 -15.39 9.31
CA GLY A 31 2.73 -14.72 8.95
C GLY A 31 2.97 -13.34 9.56
N LEU A 32 2.07 -12.83 10.41
CA LEU A 32 2.32 -11.61 11.18
C LEU A 32 2.89 -11.96 12.57
N THR A 33 3.90 -11.23 13.03
CA THR A 33 4.41 -11.34 14.41
C THR A 33 3.65 -10.45 15.39
N GLU A 34 3.70 -10.80 16.67
CA GLU A 34 3.12 -9.97 17.75
C GLU A 34 3.73 -8.57 17.77
N LYS A 35 5.05 -8.45 17.60
CA LYS A 35 5.77 -7.17 17.59
C LYS A 35 5.30 -6.26 16.46
N ASP A 36 5.11 -6.83 15.27
CA ASP A 36 4.62 -6.07 14.10
C ASP A 36 3.15 -5.67 14.28
N CYS A 37 2.30 -6.57 14.79
CA CYS A 37 0.92 -6.24 15.13
C CYS A 37 0.84 -5.10 16.16
N ASP A 38 1.66 -5.15 17.21
CA ASP A 38 1.73 -4.11 18.23
C ASP A 38 2.13 -2.77 17.62
N HIS A 39 3.12 -2.77 16.72
CA HIS A 39 3.52 -1.58 15.99
C HIS A 39 2.36 -1.03 15.14
N MET A 40 1.71 -1.87 14.32
CA MET A 40 0.54 -1.51 13.51
C MET A 40 -0.58 -0.89 14.37
N SER A 41 -0.86 -1.49 15.53
CA SER A 41 -1.84 -1.01 16.51
C SER A 41 -1.44 0.36 17.06
N SER A 42 -0.15 0.53 17.39
CA SER A 42 0.39 1.75 18.00
C SER A 42 0.34 2.96 17.07
N ILE A 43 0.57 2.76 15.77
CA ILE A 43 0.46 3.82 14.74
C ILE A 43 -0.99 4.03 14.28
N GLY A 44 -1.91 3.17 14.75
CA GLY A 44 -3.34 3.33 14.56
C GLY A 44 -3.85 2.76 13.25
N MET A 45 -3.30 1.66 12.74
CA MET A 45 -3.95 0.90 11.67
C MET A 45 -5.29 0.34 12.14
N ALA A 46 -6.24 0.20 11.20
CA ALA A 46 -7.61 -0.23 11.51
C ALA A 46 -7.72 -1.73 11.81
N ALA A 47 -6.93 -2.54 11.11
CA ALA A 47 -6.94 -4.00 11.18
C ALA A 47 -5.55 -4.57 10.84
N GLN A 48 -5.31 -5.83 11.24
CA GLN A 48 -4.34 -6.68 10.56
C GLN A 48 -4.82 -6.93 9.12
N GLY A 49 -3.94 -7.40 8.24
CA GLY A 49 -4.32 -7.85 6.90
C GLY A 49 -5.31 -9.01 6.96
N LEU A 50 -6.06 -9.23 5.87
CA LEU A 50 -6.88 -10.44 5.76
C LEU A 50 -6.01 -11.70 5.75
N ASN A 51 -4.84 -11.61 5.10
CA ASN A 51 -3.86 -12.69 4.93
C ASN A 51 -4.53 -13.99 4.48
N ALA A 52 -5.43 -13.87 3.50
CA ALA A 52 -6.00 -15.01 2.82
C ALA A 52 -4.87 -15.91 2.29
N GLU A 53 -5.07 -17.22 2.34
CA GLU A 53 -4.10 -18.21 1.85
C GLU A 53 -4.57 -18.86 0.54
N SER A 54 -5.68 -18.40 -0.05
CA SER A 54 -6.21 -18.90 -1.31
C SER A 54 -7.07 -17.88 -2.07
N GLN A 55 -7.17 -18.05 -3.40
CA GLN A 55 -8.08 -17.30 -4.27
C GLN A 55 -9.55 -17.37 -3.83
N SER A 56 -9.95 -18.45 -3.15
CA SER A 56 -11.33 -18.62 -2.71
C SER A 56 -11.74 -17.68 -1.57
N GLU A 57 -10.76 -17.04 -0.92
CA GLU A 57 -10.94 -16.17 0.23
C GLU A 57 -10.81 -14.69 -0.13
N ALA A 58 -9.94 -14.33 -1.10
CA ALA A 58 -9.71 -12.96 -1.52
C ALA A 58 -9.10 -12.87 -2.94
N ASN A 59 -9.15 -11.67 -3.52
CA ASN A 59 -8.54 -11.40 -4.83
C ASN A 59 -7.01 -11.27 -4.77
N ILE A 60 -6.47 -11.05 -3.58
CA ILE A 60 -5.05 -11.01 -3.24
C ILE A 60 -4.86 -11.96 -2.06
N TRP A 61 -3.94 -12.91 -2.17
CA TRP A 61 -3.69 -13.90 -1.12
C TRP A 61 -2.20 -14.24 -1.04
N ILE A 62 -1.76 -14.73 0.11
CA ILE A 62 -0.39 -15.21 0.30
C ILE A 62 -0.26 -16.57 -0.37
N GLY A 63 0.72 -16.72 -1.24
CA GLY A 63 0.92 -17.91 -2.06
C GLY A 63 1.52 -17.58 -3.42
N ASP A 64 1.94 -18.61 -4.14
CA ASP A 64 2.55 -18.55 -5.48
C ASP A 64 1.71 -19.28 -6.55
N ASP A 65 0.45 -19.62 -6.23
CA ASP A 65 -0.45 -20.41 -7.06
C ASP A 65 -1.41 -19.57 -7.93
N GLY A 66 -1.37 -18.24 -7.80
CA GLY A 66 -2.18 -17.32 -8.59
C GLY A 66 -1.65 -17.04 -9.99
N PRO A 67 -2.48 -16.43 -10.85
CA PRO A 67 -2.07 -16.09 -12.20
C PRO A 67 -1.04 -14.96 -12.24
N ASN A 68 -1.02 -14.03 -11.29
CA ASN A 68 0.05 -13.04 -11.17
C ASN A 68 0.60 -13.08 -9.76
N THR A 69 1.90 -12.84 -9.62
CA THR A 69 2.58 -12.91 -8.31
C THR A 69 3.51 -11.73 -8.11
N ILE A 70 3.65 -11.32 -6.85
CA ILE A 70 4.67 -10.38 -6.39
C ILE A 70 5.40 -11.05 -5.23
N THR A 71 6.72 -11.19 -5.31
CA THR A 71 7.55 -11.63 -4.18
C THR A 71 8.23 -10.43 -3.53
N PHE A 72 7.96 -10.25 -2.24
CA PHE A 72 8.60 -9.23 -1.44
C PHE A 72 9.76 -9.84 -0.67
N THR A 73 10.94 -9.24 -0.77
CA THR A 73 12.16 -9.63 -0.06
C THR A 73 12.61 -8.49 0.84
N ASN A 74 12.89 -8.78 2.10
CA ASN A 74 13.65 -7.85 2.93
C ASN A 74 15.12 -7.94 2.53
N VAL A 75 15.67 -6.94 1.87
CA VAL A 75 17.10 -6.90 1.50
C VAL A 75 17.91 -6.03 2.48
N GLY A 76 17.23 -5.25 3.31
CA GLY A 76 17.83 -4.43 4.35
C GLY A 76 18.24 -5.23 5.60
N ASP A 77 18.87 -4.53 6.54
CA ASP A 77 19.31 -5.10 7.83
C ASP A 77 18.25 -4.94 8.94
N GLU A 78 17.20 -4.14 8.68
CA GLU A 78 16.13 -3.83 9.65
C GLU A 78 14.90 -4.71 9.40
N PRO A 79 14.08 -5.00 10.43
CA PRO A 79 12.86 -5.78 10.24
C PRO A 79 11.82 -4.99 9.43
N VAL A 80 11.15 -5.69 8.52
CA VAL A 80 10.12 -5.12 7.65
C VAL A 80 8.78 -5.82 7.87
N THR A 81 7.69 -5.05 7.96
CA THR A 81 6.33 -5.57 7.75
C THR A 81 5.81 -5.10 6.40
N VAL A 82 5.46 -6.03 5.51
CA VAL A 82 4.84 -5.72 4.22
C VAL A 82 3.35 -5.51 4.42
N ILE A 83 2.83 -4.37 3.93
CA ILE A 83 1.41 -4.08 3.90
C ILE A 83 0.96 -3.96 2.45
N VAL A 84 0.02 -4.80 2.01
CA VAL A 84 -0.56 -4.77 0.65
C VAL A 84 -2.05 -4.44 0.74
N TRP A 85 -2.52 -3.52 -0.10
CA TRP A 85 -3.94 -3.18 -0.21
C TRP A 85 -4.42 -3.28 -1.66
N HIS A 86 -5.71 -3.61 -1.80
CA HIS A 86 -6.42 -3.68 -3.08
C HIS A 86 -7.23 -2.40 -3.27
N PHE A 87 -7.25 -1.85 -4.47
CA PHE A 87 -8.11 -0.76 -4.93
C PHE A 87 -9.26 -1.31 -5.79
N PRO A 88 -10.39 -1.74 -5.18
CA PRO A 88 -11.59 -2.06 -5.94
C PRO A 88 -12.02 -0.89 -6.82
N ILE A 89 -12.61 -1.20 -7.98
CA ILE A 89 -13.14 -0.19 -8.89
C ILE A 89 -14.08 0.77 -8.13
N GLY A 90 -13.72 2.05 -8.13
CA GLY A 90 -14.49 3.12 -7.48
C GLY A 90 -14.11 3.40 -6.02
N ASP A 91 -13.18 2.65 -5.42
CA ASP A 91 -12.61 2.98 -4.12
C ASP A 91 -11.29 3.76 -4.28
N ASN A 92 -11.31 5.04 -3.92
CA ASN A 92 -10.12 5.90 -3.95
C ASN A 92 -9.47 6.04 -2.56
N GLU A 93 -9.91 5.26 -1.57
CA GLU A 93 -9.49 5.38 -0.18
C GLU A 93 -8.82 4.09 0.37
N ALA A 94 -8.55 3.08 -0.47
CA ALA A 94 -8.05 1.80 0.02
C ALA A 94 -6.70 1.90 0.75
N SER A 95 -5.87 2.88 0.36
CA SER A 95 -4.57 3.12 1.00
C SER A 95 -4.63 3.82 2.36
N PHE A 96 -5.82 4.25 2.81
CA PHE A 96 -6.05 4.87 4.11
C PHE A 96 -6.20 3.80 5.19
N VAL A 97 -5.11 3.07 5.46
CA VAL A 97 -5.04 1.90 6.37
C VAL A 97 -5.42 2.21 7.82
N GLN A 98 -5.52 3.48 8.20
CA GLN A 98 -6.10 3.86 9.50
C GLN A 98 -7.62 3.59 9.59
N GLN A 99 -8.29 3.37 8.46
CA GLN A 99 -9.72 3.10 8.31
C GLN A 99 -10.02 1.83 7.51
N ARG A 100 -9.13 1.45 6.59
CA ARG A 100 -9.29 0.29 5.71
C ARG A 100 -8.45 -0.88 6.18
N THR A 101 -8.99 -2.09 6.00
CA THR A 101 -8.27 -3.34 6.26
C THR A 101 -7.39 -3.64 5.04
N PRO A 102 -6.07 -3.81 5.20
CA PRO A 102 -5.23 -4.26 4.11
C PRO A 102 -5.54 -5.72 3.74
N GLU A 103 -5.15 -6.14 2.54
CA GLU A 103 -5.28 -7.54 2.12
C GLU A 103 -4.19 -8.39 2.79
N VAL A 104 -2.96 -7.85 2.87
CA VAL A 104 -1.82 -8.53 3.50
C VAL A 104 -1.15 -7.63 4.52
N SER A 105 -0.81 -8.19 5.68
CA SER A 105 0.20 -7.70 6.61
C SER A 105 1.12 -8.85 6.99
N TYR A 106 2.37 -8.85 6.53
CA TYR A 106 3.28 -10.00 6.70
C TYR A 106 4.65 -9.55 7.20
N SER A 107 5.22 -10.32 8.12
CA SER A 107 6.49 -10.01 8.78
C SER A 107 7.68 -10.63 8.05
N LEU A 108 8.68 -9.81 7.75
CA LEU A 108 9.99 -10.18 7.18
C LEU A 108 11.09 -9.67 8.14
N PRO A 109 11.28 -10.31 9.30
CA PRO A 109 12.14 -9.80 10.36
C PRO A 109 13.64 -9.80 10.05
N GLU A 110 14.11 -10.69 9.16
CA GLU A 110 15.53 -10.84 8.84
C GLU A 110 15.82 -10.55 7.36
N GLN A 111 17.05 -10.12 7.07
CA GLN A 111 17.54 -9.98 5.71
C GLN A 111 17.43 -11.32 4.95
N GLY A 112 16.82 -11.27 3.78
CA GLY A 112 16.55 -12.42 2.91
C GLY A 112 15.22 -13.10 3.17
N ASP A 113 14.47 -12.72 4.21
CA ASP A 113 13.09 -13.19 4.40
C ASP A 113 12.21 -12.75 3.24
N GLN A 114 11.30 -13.64 2.83
CA GLN A 114 10.45 -13.45 1.67
C GLN A 114 9.00 -13.85 1.91
N VAL A 115 8.10 -13.18 1.21
CA VAL A 115 6.71 -13.61 1.05
C VAL A 115 6.26 -13.39 -0.39
N THR A 116 5.64 -14.40 -0.97
CA THR A 116 4.98 -14.28 -2.28
C THR A 116 3.50 -14.04 -2.08
N VAL A 117 2.97 -13.06 -2.80
CA VAL A 117 1.55 -12.72 -2.84
C VAL A 117 1.04 -12.98 -4.25
N SER A 118 -0.01 -13.78 -4.34
CA SER A 118 -0.75 -14.09 -5.55
C SER A 118 -1.95 -13.17 -5.71
N MET A 119 -2.34 -12.93 -6.97
CA MET A 119 -3.53 -12.13 -7.29
C MET A 119 -4.18 -12.54 -8.61
N GLU A 120 -5.50 -12.33 -8.69
CA GLU A 120 -6.25 -12.47 -9.94
C GLU A 120 -5.82 -11.44 -11.00
N ASN A 121 -6.24 -11.64 -12.25
CA ASN A 121 -6.11 -10.62 -13.31
C ASN A 121 -7.08 -9.46 -13.09
N GLY A 122 -6.64 -8.22 -13.38
CA GLY A 122 -7.47 -7.02 -13.27
C GLY A 122 -7.59 -6.49 -11.84
N VAL A 123 -6.67 -6.90 -10.96
CA VAL A 123 -6.55 -6.38 -9.60
C VAL A 123 -5.60 -5.18 -9.62
N SER A 124 -6.05 -4.05 -9.09
CA SER A 124 -5.20 -2.87 -8.86
C SER A 124 -4.96 -2.68 -7.37
N GLY A 125 -3.81 -2.18 -6.97
CA GLY A 125 -3.49 -2.04 -5.57
C GLY A 125 -2.20 -1.28 -5.36
N GLY A 126 -1.74 -1.32 -4.11
CA GLY A 126 -0.42 -0.85 -3.76
C GLY A 126 0.11 -1.59 -2.55
N TRP A 127 1.36 -1.31 -2.25
CA TRP A 127 2.01 -1.80 -1.05
C TRP A 127 2.93 -0.72 -0.47
N SER A 128 3.27 -0.92 0.79
CA SER A 128 4.36 -0.21 1.45
C SER A 128 4.94 -1.09 2.55
N ALA A 129 6.08 -0.67 3.09
CA ALA A 129 6.77 -1.35 4.18
C ALA A 129 6.65 -0.53 5.48
N LEU A 130 6.42 -1.22 6.60
CA LEU A 130 6.69 -0.67 7.92
C LEU A 130 8.09 -1.13 8.33
N VAL A 131 9.03 -0.19 8.41
CA VAL A 131 10.45 -0.47 8.66
C VAL A 131 10.80 -0.15 10.11
N ASP A 132 11.53 -1.07 10.75
CA ASP A 132 12.12 -0.97 12.09
C ASP A 132 11.16 -0.55 13.22
N HIS A 133 9.86 -0.80 13.05
CA HIS A 133 8.84 -0.32 14.01
C HIS A 133 8.85 1.20 14.24
N GLU A 134 9.41 1.98 13.30
CA GLU A 134 9.52 3.44 13.36
C GLU A 134 8.64 4.14 12.32
N THR A 135 8.26 3.43 11.24
CA THR A 135 7.35 3.95 10.21
C THR A 135 6.02 4.36 10.82
N ARG A 136 5.50 5.53 10.42
CA ARG A 136 4.25 6.09 10.96
C ARG A 136 3.17 6.13 9.89
N LEU A 137 1.97 6.51 10.31
CA LEU A 137 0.95 6.97 9.36
C LEU A 137 1.06 8.48 9.17
N THR A 138 0.80 8.95 7.96
CA THR A 138 0.60 10.37 7.65
C THR A 138 -0.58 10.93 8.46
N PRO A 139 -0.72 12.26 8.59
CA PRO A 139 -1.90 12.86 9.22
C PRO A 139 -3.24 12.47 8.56
N TYR A 140 -3.20 11.95 7.33
CA TYR A 140 -4.37 11.48 6.59
C TYR A 140 -4.67 9.99 6.83
N GLY A 141 -3.73 9.22 7.37
CA GLY A 141 -3.93 7.80 7.71
C GLY A 141 -3.39 6.79 6.72
N GLN A 142 -2.47 7.24 5.87
CA GLN A 142 -1.74 6.46 4.88
C GLN A 142 -0.36 6.12 5.45
N ILE A 143 0.30 5.06 4.99
CA ILE A 143 1.66 4.73 5.45
C ILE A 143 2.63 5.82 4.99
N ASP A 144 3.34 6.46 5.92
CA ASP A 144 4.29 7.54 5.66
C ASP A 144 5.65 6.96 5.24
N ASN A 145 5.71 6.42 4.02
CA ASN A 145 6.89 5.78 3.46
C ASN A 145 6.83 5.76 1.92
N THR A 146 7.86 5.22 1.26
CA THR A 146 7.83 4.88 -0.17
C THR A 146 6.76 3.83 -0.44
N TRP A 147 6.04 3.99 -1.54
CA TRP A 147 4.98 3.08 -1.96
C TRP A 147 5.38 2.39 -3.25
N GLY A 148 4.82 1.20 -3.45
CA GLY A 148 4.69 0.66 -4.78
C GLY A 148 3.22 0.56 -5.16
N GLU A 149 2.94 0.74 -6.44
CA GLU A 149 1.59 0.64 -6.99
C GLU A 149 1.57 -0.39 -8.12
N PHE A 150 0.49 -1.14 -8.23
CA PHE A 150 0.35 -2.16 -9.25
C PHE A 150 -1.06 -2.22 -9.85
N THR A 151 -1.12 -2.78 -11.05
CA THR A 151 -2.33 -3.31 -11.68
C THR A 151 -1.93 -4.59 -12.39
N SER A 152 -2.71 -5.67 -12.25
CA SER A 152 -2.46 -6.97 -12.89
C SER A 152 -3.31 -7.17 -14.16
N GLY A 153 -3.00 -8.23 -14.93
CA GLY A 153 -3.73 -8.62 -16.14
C GLY A 153 -3.15 -8.02 -17.43
N ARG A 154 -3.99 -7.82 -18.45
CA ARG A 154 -3.53 -7.49 -19.82
C ARG A 154 -2.69 -6.21 -19.95
N HIS A 155 -2.87 -5.27 -19.04
CA HIS A 155 -2.14 -4.01 -19.01
C HIS A 155 -1.31 -3.91 -17.72
N ALA A 156 -0.80 -5.05 -17.26
CA ALA A 156 -0.14 -5.12 -15.97
C ALA A 156 1.00 -4.12 -15.89
N THR A 157 1.00 -3.32 -14.84
CA THR A 157 1.92 -2.20 -14.66
C THR A 157 2.27 -2.11 -13.18
N VAL A 158 3.55 -1.91 -12.88
CA VAL A 158 4.07 -1.70 -11.54
C VAL A 158 4.95 -0.45 -11.51
N ASN A 159 4.92 0.33 -10.43
CA ASN A 159 5.81 1.49 -10.26
C ASN A 159 6.11 1.73 -8.78
N ILE A 160 7.22 2.41 -8.51
CA ILE A 160 7.55 2.99 -7.21
C ILE A 160 7.09 4.45 -7.17
N SER A 161 6.50 4.85 -6.05
CA SER A 161 6.03 6.20 -5.80
C SER A 161 6.62 6.74 -4.51
N ARG A 162 7.24 7.92 -4.62
CA ARG A 162 7.77 8.73 -3.52
C ARG A 162 6.83 9.90 -3.20
N GLU A 163 5.61 9.91 -3.75
CA GLU A 163 4.65 11.00 -3.59
C GLU A 163 4.15 11.17 -2.15
N VAL A 164 4.09 10.07 -1.40
CA VAL A 164 3.64 10.11 0.01
C VAL A 164 4.75 10.63 0.91
N ASN A 165 5.98 10.18 0.68
CA ASN A 165 7.17 10.61 1.39
C ASN A 165 8.40 10.57 0.47
N MET A 166 8.88 11.74 0.05
CA MET A 166 10.05 11.85 -0.83
C MET A 166 11.34 11.29 -0.21
N SER A 167 11.39 11.13 1.11
CA SER A 167 12.51 10.56 1.86
C SER A 167 12.18 9.18 2.45
N GLY A 168 11.21 8.47 1.87
CA GLY A 168 10.87 7.12 2.26
C GLY A 168 12.03 6.13 2.09
N SER A 169 11.85 4.95 2.66
CA SER A 169 12.80 3.84 2.64
C SER A 169 13.09 3.39 1.20
N PRO A 170 14.30 2.90 0.92
CA PRO A 170 14.63 2.32 -0.37
C PRO A 170 13.68 1.18 -0.75
N MET A 171 13.31 1.15 -2.03
CA MET A 171 12.46 0.13 -2.60
C MET A 171 12.80 -0.03 -4.08
N SER A 172 12.75 -1.25 -4.58
CA SER A 172 12.89 -1.55 -6.01
C SER A 172 11.95 -2.68 -6.40
N ALA A 173 11.45 -2.65 -7.64
CA ALA A 173 10.67 -3.72 -8.21
C ALA A 173 11.15 -4.05 -9.62
N TYR A 174 11.12 -5.34 -9.96
CA TYR A 174 11.64 -5.90 -11.19
C TYR A 174 10.60 -6.80 -11.83
N THR A 175 10.24 -6.53 -13.08
CA THR A 175 9.34 -7.39 -13.84
C THR A 175 10.12 -8.47 -14.58
N GLU A 176 9.51 -9.64 -14.82
CA GLU A 176 10.13 -10.70 -15.65
C GLU A 176 10.50 -10.22 -17.07
N GLY A 177 9.78 -9.22 -17.59
CA GLY A 177 10.08 -8.56 -18.86
C GLY A 177 11.33 -7.67 -18.84
N GLY A 178 11.99 -7.53 -17.68
CA GLY A 178 13.24 -6.80 -17.50
C GLY A 178 13.07 -5.30 -17.27
N CYS A 179 11.88 -4.84 -16.86
CA CYS A 179 11.68 -3.46 -16.44
C CYS A 179 12.02 -3.31 -14.95
N ILE A 180 12.66 -2.19 -14.61
CA ILE A 180 13.06 -1.83 -13.25
C ILE A 180 12.39 -0.52 -12.87
N THR A 181 11.77 -0.50 -11.70
CA THR A 181 11.28 0.71 -11.06
C THR A 181 11.87 0.77 -9.66
N ASP A 182 12.50 1.88 -9.32
CA ASP A 182 13.21 2.06 -8.04
C ASP A 182 13.10 3.51 -7.57
N MET A 183 13.98 3.95 -6.67
CA MET A 183 13.93 5.31 -6.11
C MET A 183 14.28 6.42 -7.11
N ASP A 184 14.93 6.08 -8.23
CA ASP A 184 15.45 7.02 -9.24
C ASP A 184 15.04 6.66 -10.68
N THR A 185 14.52 5.45 -10.91
CA THR A 185 14.17 4.92 -12.23
C THR A 185 12.69 4.57 -12.29
N CYS A 186 12.02 5.02 -13.34
CA CYS A 186 10.58 4.83 -13.54
C CYS A 186 9.77 5.06 -12.26
N VAL A 187 9.87 6.27 -11.70
CA VAL A 187 9.43 6.59 -10.34
C VAL A 187 8.53 7.82 -10.31
N PHE A 188 7.47 7.76 -9.51
CA PHE A 188 6.63 8.92 -9.25
C PHE A 188 7.23 9.81 -8.17
N LEU A 189 7.43 11.10 -8.49
CA LEU A 189 8.04 12.10 -7.62
C LEU A 189 7.21 13.36 -7.50
N CYS A 190 7.29 14.01 -6.34
CA CYS A 190 6.78 15.36 -6.16
C CYS A 190 7.63 16.39 -6.91
N LYS A 191 6.97 17.28 -7.66
CA LYS A 191 7.64 18.44 -8.29
C LYS A 191 8.19 19.41 -7.24
N TYR A 192 7.49 19.52 -6.11
CA TYR A 192 7.82 20.41 -5.00
C TYR A 192 7.34 19.80 -3.68
N GLY A 193 8.09 20.04 -2.61
CA GLY A 193 7.75 19.54 -1.27
C GLY A 193 8.06 18.06 -1.09
N ASP A 194 7.77 17.56 0.11
CA ASP A 194 8.08 16.18 0.51
C ASP A 194 6.89 15.23 0.37
N THR A 195 5.71 15.78 0.06
CA THR A 195 4.48 15.04 -0.22
C THR A 195 3.63 15.76 -1.26
N CYS A 196 2.93 15.01 -2.09
CA CYS A 196 2.08 15.50 -3.18
C CYS A 196 1.00 14.46 -3.52
N TRP A 197 -0.06 14.92 -4.18
CA TRP A 197 -1.23 14.10 -4.60
C TRP A 197 -2.17 14.86 -5.53
N GLU A 198 -2.08 16.20 -5.53
CA GLU A 198 -2.91 17.04 -6.38
C GLU A 198 -2.52 16.90 -7.86
N SER A 199 -3.51 17.00 -8.74
CA SER A 199 -3.26 17.04 -10.19
C SER A 199 -2.25 18.13 -10.53
N GLY A 200 -1.25 17.77 -11.34
CA GLY A 200 -0.14 18.63 -11.73
C GLY A 200 0.99 18.75 -10.70
N SER A 201 0.91 18.15 -9.51
CA SER A 201 1.92 18.28 -8.44
C SER A 201 3.05 17.23 -8.50
N TYR A 202 2.90 16.18 -9.29
CA TYR A 202 3.87 15.09 -9.43
C TYR A 202 4.32 14.86 -10.88
N VAL A 203 5.41 14.13 -11.04
CA VAL A 203 5.98 13.64 -12.31
C VAL A 203 6.20 12.13 -12.24
N LEU A 204 6.23 11.47 -13.40
CA LEU A 204 6.82 10.14 -13.56
C LEU A 204 8.15 10.32 -14.29
N GLU A 205 9.25 10.03 -13.59
CA GLU A 205 10.61 10.29 -14.04
C GLU A 205 11.29 9.00 -14.55
N GLU A 206 12.06 9.11 -15.63
CA GLU A 206 12.80 8.00 -16.27
C GLU A 206 11.94 6.77 -16.64
N CYS A 207 10.68 7.00 -17.05
CA CYS A 207 9.75 5.95 -17.49
C CYS A 207 9.21 6.13 -18.92
N GLU A 208 9.86 6.94 -19.76
CA GLU A 208 9.43 7.11 -21.15
C GLU A 208 9.52 5.80 -21.94
N ALA A 209 8.62 5.62 -22.90
CA ALA A 209 8.65 4.45 -23.77
C ALA A 209 10.02 4.31 -24.46
N GLY A 210 10.70 3.19 -24.18
CA GLY A 210 12.03 2.90 -24.72
C GLY A 210 13.21 3.40 -23.86
N SER A 211 12.99 4.00 -22.69
CA SER A 211 14.05 4.28 -21.71
C SER A 211 14.67 2.98 -21.19
N GLN A 212 13.84 1.94 -21.04
CA GLN A 212 14.20 0.58 -20.66
C GLN A 212 13.14 -0.43 -21.18
N PRO A 213 13.38 -1.75 -21.14
CA PRO A 213 12.36 -2.74 -21.47
C PRO A 213 11.10 -2.53 -20.62
N GLY A 214 9.91 -2.59 -21.23
CA GLY A 214 8.64 -2.53 -20.50
C GLY A 214 8.25 -1.17 -19.90
N ALA A 215 9.11 -0.14 -19.94
CA ALA A 215 8.75 1.19 -19.47
C ALA A 215 7.68 1.83 -20.37
N ASN A 216 6.65 2.38 -19.75
CA ASN A 216 5.58 3.09 -20.42
C ASN A 216 5.23 4.37 -19.68
N PHE A 217 4.94 5.41 -20.46
CA PHE A 217 4.49 6.71 -19.97
C PHE A 217 3.28 7.17 -20.77
N GLY A 218 2.30 7.74 -20.08
CA GLY A 218 1.10 8.36 -20.61
C GLY A 218 0.69 9.57 -19.80
N LEU A 219 -0.37 10.23 -20.25
CA LEU A 219 -1.03 11.30 -19.50
C LEU A 219 -2.51 10.95 -19.40
N ASN A 220 -3.06 10.99 -18.18
CA ASN A 220 -4.48 10.77 -17.97
C ASN A 220 -5.32 11.95 -18.53
N GLY A 221 -6.65 11.85 -18.44
CA GLY A 221 -7.57 12.89 -18.94
C GLY A 221 -7.44 14.28 -18.28
N ARG A 222 -6.69 14.40 -17.17
CA ARG A 222 -6.36 15.65 -16.48
C ARG A 222 -4.96 16.17 -16.84
N GLY A 223 -4.19 15.42 -17.63
CA GLY A 223 -2.81 15.73 -17.97
C GLY A 223 -1.80 15.35 -16.89
N ASP A 224 -2.21 14.54 -15.91
CA ASP A 224 -1.27 13.98 -14.93
C ASP A 224 -0.58 12.75 -15.51
N PRO A 225 0.70 12.51 -15.18
CA PRO A 225 1.42 11.33 -15.66
C PRO A 225 0.78 10.03 -15.17
N GLU A 226 0.79 9.04 -16.02
CA GLU A 226 0.42 7.65 -15.74
C GLU A 226 1.41 6.71 -16.43
N GLY A 227 1.54 5.49 -15.96
CA GLY A 227 2.47 4.52 -16.53
C GLY A 227 3.23 3.74 -15.46
N GLY A 228 4.38 3.21 -15.85
CA GLY A 228 5.17 2.33 -15.02
C GLY A 228 5.85 1.23 -15.83
N CYS A 229 6.33 0.24 -15.10
CA CYS A 229 6.95 -0.96 -15.61
C CYS A 229 5.94 -2.06 -15.97
N GLN A 230 5.98 -2.50 -17.22
CA GLN A 230 5.24 -3.64 -17.75
C GLN A 230 6.13 -4.88 -17.89
N GLY A 231 5.65 -5.93 -18.56
CA GLY A 231 6.38 -7.19 -18.72
C GLY A 231 6.02 -8.26 -17.69
N TRP A 232 4.82 -8.17 -17.12
CA TRP A 232 4.23 -9.16 -16.21
C TRP A 232 2.73 -9.38 -16.50
N GLU A 233 2.32 -9.22 -17.75
CA GLU A 233 0.92 -9.27 -18.18
C GLU A 233 0.32 -10.67 -18.18
N ASP A 234 -0.95 -10.77 -17.77
CA ASP A 234 -1.80 -11.97 -17.87
C ASP A 234 -1.15 -13.29 -17.38
N GLY A 235 -0.29 -13.25 -16.36
CA GLY A 235 0.51 -14.44 -16.01
C GLY A 235 1.89 -14.24 -15.39
N GLY A 236 2.29 -13.00 -15.07
CA GLY A 236 3.70 -12.68 -14.79
C GLY A 236 4.06 -12.52 -13.32
N HIS A 237 5.36 -12.38 -13.10
CA HIS A 237 5.97 -12.17 -11.78
C HIS A 237 6.63 -10.80 -11.64
N VAL A 238 6.59 -10.26 -10.41
CA VAL A 238 7.36 -9.09 -9.99
C VAL A 238 8.15 -9.42 -8.73
N ASP A 239 9.47 -9.26 -8.77
CA ASP A 239 10.32 -9.28 -7.57
C ASP A 239 10.35 -7.87 -6.97
N VAL A 240 10.26 -7.76 -5.64
CA VAL A 240 10.33 -6.50 -4.90
C VAL A 240 11.37 -6.61 -3.80
N ASP A 241 12.31 -5.67 -3.80
CA ASP A 241 13.30 -5.48 -2.75
C ASP A 241 12.84 -4.38 -1.80
N LEU A 242 12.82 -4.67 -0.51
CA LEU A 242 12.44 -3.75 0.58
C LEU A 242 13.64 -3.53 1.50
N GLY A 243 13.96 -2.26 1.80
CA GLY A 243 15.00 -1.88 2.76
C GLY A 243 16.32 -1.49 2.11
#